data_AF-A0A382DWH9-F1
#
_entry.id   AF-A0A382DWH9-F1
#
_cell.length_a   1.000
_cell.length_b   1.000
_cell.length_c   1.000
_cell.angle_alpha   90.00
_cell.angle_beta   90.00
_cell.angle_gamma   90.00
#
_symmetry.space_group_name_H-M   'P 1'
#
loop_
_entity.id
_entity.type
_entity.pdbx_description
1 polymer ?
#
loop_
_entity_poly.entity_id
_entity_poly.type
_entity_poly.pdbx_seq_one_letter_code
_entity_poly.pdbx_strand_id
1 'polypeptide(L)'
;MENQFRFKVLEELRLQCRFAGQAFSEMNGNLQLNDAEKVFFYAHAFVRHAVDAGKLLWPEEKEATERGKALREACDAPDEPTKEFLAFRELADSFDLKLLAWYGSEEHRNAQPMNLMPIGTLGGFPADDFHRSMDPDTLQFTFEGVSGNLRQMSDLLKKFDVGAEKWLRKNNPW
;
A
#
# COMPACT_ATOMS: atom_id res chain seq x y z
N MET A 1 -7.74 -7.45 25.23
CA MET A 1 -6.75 -8.26 24.50
C MET A 1 -5.61 -8.62 25.44
N GLU A 2 -5.17 -9.87 25.48
CA GLU A 2 -3.98 -10.26 26.26
C GLU A 2 -2.76 -9.43 25.82
N ASN A 3 -2.00 -8.91 26.79
CA ASN A 3 -0.89 -7.99 26.55
C ASN A 3 0.18 -8.60 25.62
N GLN A 4 0.48 -9.89 25.78
CA GLN A 4 1.42 -10.64 24.95
C GLN A 4 0.99 -10.71 23.48
N PHE A 5 -0.30 -11.01 23.24
CA PHE A 5 -0.84 -11.08 21.89
C PHE A 5 -0.78 -9.71 21.20
N ARG A 6 -1.17 -8.62 21.91
CA ARG A 6 -1.05 -7.25 21.38
C ARG A 6 0.39 -6.90 21.02
N PHE A 7 1.33 -7.27 21.89
CA PHE A 7 2.75 -7.03 21.68
C PHE A 7 3.24 -7.69 20.38
N LYS A 8 2.90 -8.97 20.16
CA LYS A 8 3.29 -9.69 18.93
C LYS A 8 2.66 -9.11 17.67
N VAL A 9 1.40 -8.71 17.72
CA VAL A 9 0.75 -8.10 16.55
C VAL A 9 1.34 -6.71 16.25
N LEU A 10 1.78 -5.96 17.26
CA LEU A 10 2.50 -4.70 17.05
C LEU A 10 3.91 -4.90 16.50
N GLU A 11 4.62 -5.97 16.88
CA GLU A 11 5.89 -6.34 16.23
C GLU A 11 5.68 -6.61 14.73
N GLU A 12 4.64 -7.36 14.38
CA GLU A 12 4.29 -7.66 12.99
C GLU A 12 3.88 -6.40 12.22
N LEU A 13 3.05 -5.52 12.81
CA LEU A 13 2.69 -4.24 12.21
C LEU A 13 3.95 -3.44 11.83
N ARG A 14 4.93 -3.37 12.73
CA ARG A 14 6.20 -2.68 12.45
C ARG A 14 6.97 -3.33 11.32
N LEU A 15 7.01 -4.66 11.29
CA LEU A 15 7.69 -5.39 10.23
C LEU A 15 7.09 -5.06 8.85
N GLN A 16 5.75 -5.06 8.74
CA GLN A 16 5.04 -4.66 7.52
C GLN A 16 5.32 -3.21 7.13
N CYS A 17 5.26 -2.26 8.09
CA CYS A 17 5.62 -0.87 7.83
C CYS A 17 7.06 -0.71 7.33
N ARG A 18 8.01 -1.49 7.85
CA ARG A 18 9.42 -1.47 7.44
C ARG A 18 9.66 -2.09 6.08
N PHE A 19 9.01 -3.21 5.76
CA PHE A 19 9.06 -3.80 4.43
C PHE A 19 8.49 -2.84 3.38
N ALA A 20 7.36 -2.18 3.67
CA ALA A 20 6.86 -1.10 2.83
C ALA A 20 7.89 0.04 2.70
N GLY A 21 8.48 0.50 3.81
CA GLY A 21 9.52 1.54 3.78
C GLY A 21 10.72 1.18 2.91
N GLN A 22 11.19 -0.06 2.98
CA GLN A 22 12.29 -0.56 2.14
C GLN A 22 11.89 -0.61 0.67
N ALA A 23 10.72 -1.18 0.35
CA ALA A 23 10.22 -1.23 -1.02
C ALA A 23 10.07 0.18 -1.61
N PHE A 24 9.56 1.15 -0.84
CA PHE A 24 9.48 2.54 -1.27
C PHE A 24 10.85 3.16 -1.56
N SER A 25 11.86 2.87 -0.72
CA SER A 25 13.23 3.36 -0.95
C SER A 25 13.84 2.77 -2.23
N GLU A 26 13.72 1.46 -2.41
CA GLU A 26 14.23 0.77 -3.60
C GLU A 26 13.51 1.23 -4.88
N MET A 27 12.19 1.42 -4.82
CA MET A 27 11.41 1.99 -5.93
C MET A 27 11.98 3.35 -6.34
N ASN A 28 12.19 4.28 -5.39
CA ASN A 28 12.74 5.60 -5.68
C ASN A 28 14.15 5.54 -6.27
N GLY A 29 15.00 4.62 -5.80
CA GLY A 29 16.32 4.39 -6.38
C GLY A 29 16.22 3.96 -7.85
N ASN A 30 15.29 3.06 -8.17
CA ASN A 30 15.10 2.54 -9.52
C ASN A 30 14.37 3.53 -10.45
N LEU A 31 13.60 4.48 -9.93
CA LEU A 31 13.07 5.62 -10.71
C LEU A 31 14.22 6.44 -11.32
N GLN A 32 15.28 6.69 -10.57
CA GLN A 32 16.45 7.44 -11.06
C GLN A 32 17.26 6.66 -12.11
N LEU A 33 17.22 5.33 -12.05
CA LEU A 33 17.86 4.44 -13.02
C LEU A 33 16.97 4.16 -14.24
N ASN A 34 15.72 4.64 -14.24
CA ASN A 34 14.71 4.35 -15.25
C ASN A 34 14.49 2.84 -15.49
N ASP A 35 14.62 2.03 -14.44
CA ASP A 35 14.39 0.58 -14.48
C ASP A 35 12.92 0.29 -14.18
N ALA A 36 12.08 0.35 -15.22
CA ALA A 36 10.63 0.24 -15.08
C ALA A 36 10.19 -1.05 -14.39
N GLU A 37 10.79 -2.20 -14.74
CA GLU A 37 10.41 -3.49 -14.15
C GLU A 37 10.65 -3.49 -12.63
N LYS A 38 11.82 -3.01 -12.19
CA LYS A 38 12.09 -2.89 -10.75
C LYS A 38 11.21 -1.86 -10.06
N VAL A 39 10.94 -0.71 -10.70
CA VAL A 39 10.02 0.29 -10.16
C VAL A 39 8.67 -0.33 -9.86
N PHE A 40 8.08 -1.06 -10.83
CA PHE A 40 6.78 -1.69 -10.64
C PHE A 40 6.84 -2.84 -9.64
N PHE A 41 7.89 -3.67 -9.66
CA PHE A 41 8.08 -4.72 -8.65
C PHE A 41 8.04 -4.14 -7.23
N TYR A 42 8.82 -3.09 -6.97
CA TYR A 42 8.87 -2.45 -5.66
C TYR A 42 7.60 -1.65 -5.33
N ALA A 43 6.91 -1.07 -6.31
CA ALA A 43 5.60 -0.44 -6.10
C ALA A 43 4.55 -1.47 -5.64
N HIS A 44 4.51 -2.66 -6.26
CA HIS A 44 3.64 -3.76 -5.82
C HIS A 44 3.99 -4.26 -4.44
N ALA A 45 5.29 -4.47 -4.15
CA ALA A 45 5.74 -4.86 -2.82
C ALA A 45 5.35 -3.82 -1.76
N PHE A 46 5.51 -2.53 -2.06
CA PHE A 46 5.07 -1.44 -1.19
C PHE A 46 3.57 -1.51 -0.90
N VAL A 47 2.74 -1.57 -1.95
CA VAL A 47 1.28 -1.62 -1.81
C VAL A 47 0.86 -2.85 -1.01
N ARG A 48 1.47 -4.01 -1.26
CA ARG A 48 1.13 -5.24 -0.54
C ARG A 48 1.39 -5.10 0.97
N HIS A 49 2.58 -4.65 1.36
CA HIS A 49 2.91 -4.47 2.77
C HIS A 49 2.12 -3.33 3.43
N ALA A 50 1.79 -2.27 2.68
CA ALA A 50 0.88 -1.24 3.14
C ALA A 50 -0.53 -1.78 3.43
N VAL A 51 -1.06 -2.61 2.51
CA VAL A 51 -2.35 -3.30 2.67
C VAL A 51 -2.34 -4.23 3.88
N ASP A 52 -1.29 -5.03 4.05
CA ASP A 52 -1.18 -5.95 5.18
C ASP A 52 -1.10 -5.20 6.52
N ALA A 53 -0.34 -4.09 6.60
CA ALA A 53 -0.31 -3.22 7.77
C ALA A 53 -1.70 -2.66 8.12
N GLY A 54 -2.43 -2.14 7.14
CA GLY A 54 -3.75 -1.60 7.42
C GLY A 54 -4.82 -2.68 7.66
N LYS A 55 -4.68 -3.92 7.18
CA LYS A 55 -5.56 -5.04 7.58
C LYS A 55 -5.44 -5.38 9.07
N LEU A 56 -4.25 -5.15 9.65
CA LEU A 56 -4.05 -5.27 11.10
C LEU A 56 -4.80 -4.16 11.83
N LEU A 57 -4.65 -2.91 11.38
CA LEU A 57 -5.24 -1.71 11.98
C LEU A 57 -6.76 -1.65 11.81
N TRP A 58 -7.27 -1.85 10.60
CA TRP A 58 -8.68 -1.77 10.19
C TRP A 58 -9.17 -3.12 9.60
N PRO A 59 -9.38 -4.14 10.44
CA PRO A 59 -9.93 -5.41 9.96
C PRO A 59 -11.38 -5.26 9.50
N GLU A 60 -11.78 -6.07 8.51
CA GLU A 60 -13.19 -6.19 8.10
C GLU A 60 -13.98 -7.18 8.97
N GLU A 61 -13.30 -8.18 9.53
CA GLU A 61 -13.93 -9.18 10.40
C GLU A 61 -14.37 -8.56 11.73
N LYS A 62 -15.64 -8.74 12.08
CA LYS A 62 -16.25 -8.12 13.26
C LYS A 62 -15.55 -8.53 14.55
N GLU A 63 -15.13 -9.79 14.63
CA GLU A 63 -14.42 -10.41 15.76
C GLU A 63 -13.05 -9.76 15.99
N ALA A 64 -12.47 -9.13 14.96
CA ALA A 64 -11.18 -8.46 15.02
C ALA A 64 -11.28 -6.94 15.27
N THR A 65 -12.48 -6.36 15.31
CA THR A 65 -12.70 -4.91 15.48
C THR A 65 -12.00 -4.34 16.72
N GLU A 66 -12.21 -4.98 17.89
CA GLU A 66 -11.58 -4.56 19.15
C GLU A 66 -10.06 -4.69 19.10
N ARG A 67 -9.54 -5.67 18.34
CA ARG A 67 -8.10 -5.80 18.11
C ARG A 67 -7.57 -4.65 17.29
N GLY A 68 -8.21 -4.34 16.16
CA GLY A 68 -7.84 -3.21 15.32
C GLY A 68 -7.82 -1.90 16.10
N LYS A 69 -8.87 -1.63 16.88
CA LYS A 69 -8.96 -0.45 17.75
C LYS A 69 -7.79 -0.35 18.72
N ALA A 70 -7.49 -1.43 19.45
CA ALA A 70 -6.37 -1.45 20.37
C ALA A 70 -5.02 -1.21 19.66
N LEU A 71 -4.82 -1.72 18.45
CA LEU A 71 -3.58 -1.45 17.70
C LEU A 71 -3.49 0.02 17.28
N ARG A 72 -4.59 0.61 16.79
CA ARG A 72 -4.64 2.02 16.41
C ARG A 72 -4.32 2.95 17.58
N GLU A 73 -4.92 2.69 18.75
CA GLU A 73 -4.62 3.44 19.98
C GLU A 73 -3.15 3.31 20.40
N ALA A 74 -2.50 2.17 20.13
CA ALA A 74 -1.08 1.98 20.46
C ALA A 74 -0.15 2.79 19.54
N CYS A 75 -0.49 2.92 18.27
CA CYS A 75 0.35 3.60 17.27
C CYS A 75 -0.14 4.98 16.83
N ASP A 76 -1.19 5.52 17.48
CA ASP A 76 -1.81 6.81 17.16
C ASP A 76 -2.30 6.87 15.70
N ALA A 77 -2.87 5.76 15.22
CA ALA A 77 -3.46 5.69 13.90
C ALA A 77 -4.90 6.22 13.91
N PRO A 78 -5.37 6.83 12.81
CA PRO A 78 -6.74 7.35 12.72
C PRO A 78 -7.77 6.23 12.80
N ASP A 79 -8.96 6.54 13.31
CA ASP A 79 -10.04 5.55 13.48
C ASP A 79 -10.44 4.91 12.15
N GLU A 80 -10.42 5.67 11.06
CA GLU A 80 -10.79 5.24 9.72
C GLU A 80 -9.56 5.13 8.80
N PRO A 81 -9.52 4.15 7.88
CA PRO A 81 -8.47 4.03 6.88
C PRO A 81 -8.59 5.13 5.82
N THR A 82 -7.49 5.41 5.11
CA THR A 82 -7.55 6.32 3.96
C THR A 82 -8.23 5.66 2.76
N LYS A 83 -8.72 6.46 1.81
CA LYS A 83 -9.39 5.96 0.61
C LYS A 83 -8.46 5.12 -0.27
N GLU A 84 -7.20 5.53 -0.37
CA GLU A 84 -6.16 4.82 -1.13
C GLU A 84 -5.92 3.43 -0.56
N PHE A 85 -5.87 3.32 0.78
CA PHE A 85 -5.73 2.02 1.44
C PHE A 85 -6.90 1.08 1.10
N LEU A 86 -8.14 1.56 1.22
CA LEU A 86 -9.33 0.77 0.92
C LEU A 86 -9.33 0.27 -0.53
N ALA A 87 -9.02 1.16 -1.47
CA ALA A 87 -9.01 0.82 -2.88
C ALA A 87 -7.93 -0.23 -3.22
N PHE A 88 -6.72 -0.10 -2.66
CA PHE A 88 -5.65 -1.08 -2.85
C PHE A 88 -5.91 -2.40 -2.13
N ARG A 89 -6.57 -2.38 -0.97
CA ARG A 89 -6.98 -3.61 -0.28
C ARG A 89 -7.91 -4.44 -1.14
N GLU A 90 -8.96 -3.81 -1.67
CA GLU A 90 -9.92 -4.48 -2.54
C GLU A 90 -9.25 -5.07 -3.79
N LEU A 91 -8.28 -4.33 -4.36
CA LEU A 91 -7.47 -4.81 -5.48
C LEU A 91 -6.59 -6.01 -5.12
N ALA A 92 -5.94 -5.98 -3.96
CA ALA A 92 -5.09 -7.09 -3.51
C ALA A 92 -5.90 -8.36 -3.21
N ASP A 93 -7.10 -8.22 -2.64
CA ASP A 93 -7.96 -9.34 -2.25
C ASP A 93 -8.69 -9.99 -3.43
N SER A 94 -8.83 -9.29 -4.56
CA SER A 94 -9.56 -9.74 -5.76
C SER A 94 -8.71 -9.62 -7.03
N PHE A 95 -7.39 -9.77 -6.91
CA PHE A 95 -6.43 -9.51 -8.00
C PHE A 95 -6.77 -10.24 -9.31
N ASP A 96 -7.04 -11.54 -9.24
CA ASP A 96 -7.36 -12.35 -10.42
C ASP A 96 -8.65 -11.91 -11.10
N LEU A 97 -9.70 -11.66 -10.31
CA LEU A 97 -10.98 -11.18 -10.82
C LEU A 97 -10.87 -9.80 -11.46
N LYS A 98 -10.14 -8.87 -10.83
CA LYS A 98 -9.94 -7.52 -11.37
C LYS A 98 -9.04 -7.52 -12.61
N LEU A 99 -8.01 -8.35 -12.64
CA LEU A 99 -7.16 -8.56 -13.80
C LEU A 99 -7.97 -9.06 -15.01
N LEU A 100 -8.79 -10.08 -14.81
CA LEU A 100 -9.63 -10.64 -15.88
C LEU A 100 -10.70 -9.66 -16.34
N ALA A 101 -11.31 -8.91 -15.41
CA ALA A 101 -12.28 -7.86 -15.75
C ALA A 101 -11.64 -6.73 -16.56
N TRP A 102 -10.42 -6.31 -16.18
CA TRP A 102 -9.66 -5.27 -16.88
C TRP A 102 -9.33 -5.70 -18.31
N TYR A 103 -8.65 -6.85 -18.49
CA TYR A 103 -8.30 -7.34 -19.83
C TYR A 103 -9.51 -7.79 -20.66
N GLY A 104 -10.63 -8.13 -20.02
CA GLY A 104 -11.87 -8.50 -20.69
C GLY A 104 -12.69 -7.33 -21.22
N SER A 105 -12.36 -6.08 -20.86
CA SER A 105 -13.09 -4.90 -21.31
C SER A 105 -12.70 -4.49 -22.73
N GLU A 106 -13.66 -3.92 -23.50
CA GLU A 106 -13.34 -3.36 -24.82
C GLU A 106 -12.47 -2.10 -24.73
N GLU A 107 -12.55 -1.39 -23.60
CA GLU A 107 -11.81 -0.16 -23.31
C GLU A 107 -10.30 -0.41 -23.23
N HIS A 108 -9.86 -1.60 -22.78
CA HIS A 108 -8.44 -1.90 -22.54
C HIS A 108 -7.82 -2.86 -23.57
N ARG A 109 -8.46 -3.03 -24.74
CA ARG A 109 -8.00 -3.97 -25.78
C ARG A 109 -6.56 -3.71 -26.25
N ASN A 110 -6.12 -2.46 -26.21
CA ASN A 110 -4.76 -2.04 -26.61
C ASN A 110 -3.89 -1.61 -25.43
N ALA A 111 -4.31 -1.93 -24.21
CA ALA A 111 -3.66 -1.45 -23.01
C ALA A 111 -2.18 -1.89 -22.97
N GLN A 112 -1.31 -0.95 -22.64
CA GLN A 112 0.12 -1.24 -22.48
C GLN A 112 0.38 -1.73 -21.04
N PRO A 113 1.32 -2.65 -20.83
CA PRO A 113 1.50 -3.29 -19.53
C PRO A 113 2.03 -2.34 -18.45
N MET A 114 2.87 -1.36 -18.82
CA MET A 114 3.60 -0.50 -17.89
C MET A 114 3.85 0.89 -18.50
N ASN A 115 3.63 1.95 -17.72
CA ASN A 115 3.98 3.32 -18.05
C ASN A 115 4.74 4.00 -16.91
N LEU A 116 5.98 4.41 -17.18
CA LEU A 116 6.81 5.15 -16.23
C LEU A 116 7.05 6.58 -16.74
N MET A 117 6.02 7.41 -16.72
CA MET A 117 6.09 8.82 -17.16
C MET A 117 5.04 9.67 -16.44
N PRO A 118 5.22 11.00 -16.37
CA PRO A 118 4.23 11.90 -15.79
C PRO A 118 2.86 11.78 -16.47
N ILE A 119 1.78 11.96 -15.70
CA ILE A 119 0.41 11.88 -16.24
C ILE A 119 0.23 12.88 -17.40
N GLY A 120 -0.33 12.41 -18.51
CA GLY A 120 -0.67 13.25 -19.68
C GLY A 120 0.47 13.48 -20.69
N THR A 121 1.64 12.83 -20.53
CA THR A 121 2.76 12.96 -21.48
C THR A 121 2.58 12.16 -22.79
N LEU A 122 1.75 11.11 -22.81
CA LEU A 122 1.47 10.33 -24.02
C LEU A 122 0.25 10.88 -24.77
N GLY A 123 0.49 11.83 -25.68
CA GLY A 123 -0.54 12.30 -26.61
C GLY A 123 -1.08 11.14 -27.46
N GLY A 124 -2.39 10.88 -27.37
CA GLY A 124 -3.08 9.83 -28.13
C GLY A 124 -3.35 8.53 -27.36
N PHE A 125 -2.82 8.37 -26.14
CA PHE A 125 -3.22 7.32 -25.20
C PHE A 125 -3.99 7.96 -24.04
N PRO A 126 -5.22 7.51 -23.73
CA PRO A 126 -5.86 7.88 -22.48
C PRO A 126 -4.94 7.51 -21.30
N ALA A 127 -4.89 8.34 -20.26
CA ALA A 127 -4.11 8.04 -19.05
C ALA A 127 -4.53 6.70 -18.41
N ASP A 128 -5.74 6.22 -18.72
CA ASP A 128 -6.36 5.01 -18.20
C ASP A 128 -6.08 3.76 -19.04
N ASP A 129 -5.31 3.88 -20.14
CA ASP A 129 -5.04 2.77 -21.06
C ASP A 129 -3.74 2.00 -20.72
N PHE A 130 -3.24 2.20 -19.50
CA PHE A 130 -2.10 1.48 -18.95
C PHE A 130 -2.56 0.53 -17.86
N HIS A 131 -2.16 -0.74 -17.95
CA HIS A 131 -2.43 -1.71 -16.90
C HIS A 131 -1.78 -1.27 -15.58
N ARG A 132 -0.58 -0.69 -15.66
CA ARG A 132 0.16 -0.08 -14.54
C ARG A 132 0.79 1.23 -14.97
N SER A 133 0.68 2.24 -14.13
CA SER A 133 1.31 3.55 -14.35
C SER A 133 1.97 4.05 -13.08
N MET A 134 3.13 4.68 -13.21
CA MET A 134 3.82 5.38 -12.15
C MET A 134 4.22 6.76 -12.67
N ASP A 135 3.69 7.80 -12.02
CA ASP A 135 4.11 9.18 -12.24
C ASP A 135 5.35 9.46 -11.36
N PRO A 136 6.54 9.67 -11.95
CA PRO A 136 7.78 9.83 -11.19
C PRO A 136 7.86 11.16 -10.41
N ASP A 137 7.06 12.16 -10.79
CA ASP A 137 7.08 13.49 -10.17
C ASP A 137 6.19 13.52 -8.92
N THR A 138 5.03 12.89 -9.00
CA THR A 138 4.02 12.88 -7.92
C THR A 138 4.06 11.61 -7.08
N LEU A 139 4.68 10.53 -7.57
CA LEU A 139 4.62 9.17 -7.03
C LEU A 139 3.18 8.64 -6.94
N GLN A 140 2.36 9.05 -7.91
CA GLN A 140 1.03 8.51 -8.13
C GLN A 140 1.20 7.15 -8.82
N PHE A 141 0.82 6.08 -8.12
CA PHE A 141 0.77 4.75 -8.66
C PHE A 141 -0.66 4.39 -9.04
N THR A 142 -0.83 3.88 -10.25
CA THR A 142 -2.11 3.38 -10.75
C THR A 142 -1.94 1.92 -11.18
N PHE A 143 -2.84 1.06 -10.72
CA PHE A 143 -2.90 -0.34 -11.12
C PHE A 143 -4.36 -0.75 -11.30
N GLU A 144 -4.72 -1.19 -12.51
CA GLU A 144 -6.12 -1.59 -12.85
C GLU A 144 -7.15 -0.52 -12.46
N GLY A 145 -6.86 0.75 -12.81
CA GLY A 145 -7.72 1.90 -12.51
C GLY A 145 -7.70 2.37 -11.04
N VAL A 146 -7.12 1.60 -10.12
CA VAL A 146 -6.96 2.02 -8.72
C VAL A 146 -5.72 2.88 -8.58
N SER A 147 -5.88 4.05 -7.98
CA SER A 147 -4.87 5.09 -7.91
C SER A 147 -4.60 5.50 -6.46
N GLY A 148 -3.33 5.62 -6.07
CA GLY A 148 -2.94 6.21 -4.79
C GLY A 148 -1.53 6.82 -4.78
N ASN A 149 -1.32 7.79 -3.90
CA ASN A 149 -0.04 8.46 -3.75
C ASN A 149 0.87 7.69 -2.78
N LEU A 150 1.92 7.05 -3.30
CA LEU A 150 2.77 6.17 -2.50
C LEU A 150 3.60 6.94 -1.46
N ARG A 151 3.90 8.22 -1.71
CA ARG A 151 4.61 9.07 -0.74
C ARG A 151 3.76 9.31 0.50
N GLN A 152 2.51 9.71 0.32
CA GLN A 152 1.58 9.96 1.43
C GLN A 152 1.35 8.69 2.26
N MET A 153 1.19 7.54 1.59
CA MET A 153 1.08 6.25 2.26
C MET A 153 2.37 5.90 3.03
N SER A 154 3.55 6.12 2.45
CA SER A 154 4.84 5.87 3.11
C SER A 154 4.99 6.70 4.38
N ASP A 155 4.59 7.97 4.34
CA ASP A 155 4.69 8.87 5.49
C ASP A 155 3.71 8.49 6.62
N LEU A 156 2.53 7.96 6.29
CA LEU A 156 1.61 7.38 7.27
C LEU A 156 2.19 6.11 7.92
N LEU A 157 2.72 5.19 7.13
CA LEU A 157 3.31 3.95 7.64
C LEU A 157 4.52 4.20 8.56
N LYS A 158 5.34 5.21 8.25
CA LYS A 158 6.43 5.65 9.13
C LYS A 158 5.91 6.13 10.50
N LYS A 159 4.81 6.90 10.52
CA LYS A 159 4.19 7.33 11.78
C LYS A 159 3.71 6.14 12.59
N PHE A 160 3.09 5.14 11.95
CA PHE A 160 2.63 3.93 12.62
C PHE A 160 3.79 3.10 13.18
N ASP A 161 4.90 2.93 12.46
CA ASP A 161 6.10 2.25 12.99
C ASP A 161 6.65 2.97 14.24
N VAL A 162 6.79 4.29 14.18
CA VAL A 162 7.27 5.10 15.32
C VAL A 162 6.32 5.00 16.52
N GLY A 163 5.00 5.07 16.29
CA GLY A 163 4.00 4.92 17.33
C GLY A 163 4.05 3.54 17.99
N ALA A 164 4.06 2.48 17.18
CA ALA A 164 4.18 1.10 17.64
C ALA A 164 5.49 0.86 18.40
N GLU A 165 6.62 1.40 17.92
CA GLU A 165 7.90 1.32 18.63
C GLU A 165 7.83 1.94 20.01
N LYS A 166 7.27 3.15 20.12
CA LYS A 166 7.12 3.85 21.39
C LYS A 166 6.25 3.06 22.36
N TRP A 167 5.20 2.41 21.86
CA TRP A 167 4.36 1.55 22.67
C TRP A 167 5.12 0.31 23.15
N LEU A 168 5.80 -0.42 22.25
CA LEU A 168 6.56 -1.63 22.59
C LEU A 168 7.67 -1.37 23.61
N ARG A 169 8.37 -0.22 23.52
CA ARG A 169 9.41 0.13 24.51
C ARG A 169 8.86 0.42 25.91
N LYS A 170 7.60 0.86 26.01
CA LYS A 170 6.96 1.23 27.28
C LYS A 170 6.25 0.07 27.96
N ASN A 171 5.93 -0.99 27.22
CA ASN A 171 5.14 -2.10 27.72
C ASN A 171 5.99 -3.36 27.72
N ASN A 172 6.10 -4.03 28.87
CA ASN A 172 6.70 -5.37 28.93
C ASN A 172 5.61 -6.40 28.59
N PRO A 173 5.85 -7.36 27.68
CA PRO A 173 4.92 -8.47 27.46
C PRO A 173 4.85 -9.45 28.64
N TRP A 174 5.78 -9.36 29.61
CA TRP A 174 5.91 -10.26 30.76
C TRP A 174 5.71 -9.55 32.10
#